data_AF-A0AAJ7EG24-F1
#
_entry.id   AF-A0AAJ7EG24-F1
#
_cell.length_a   1.000
_cell.length_b   1.000
_cell.length_c   1.000
_cell.angle_alpha   90.00
_cell.angle_beta   90.00
_cell.angle_gamma   90.00
#
_symmetry.space_group_name_H-M   'P 1'
#
loop_
_entity.id
_entity.type
_entity.pdbx_description
1 polymer ?
#
loop_
_entity_poly.entity_id
_entity_poly.type
_entity_poly.pdbx_seq_one_letter_code
_entity_poly.pdbx_strand_id
1 'polypeptide(L)'
;MYFVLFCALSALTLSSAKQTYIDLPSDVVGLLTEKSVGCIAETGADINILQRVFQWQFDNDKTSKKFSFCLFKNVGLIDDTGKFDESQIISSLYRNSNKKEEIAKIAKECNSKDIKKPLNKMHEGIQCFFKNTPVLLQVKL
;
A
#
# COMPACT_ATOMS: atom_id res chain seq x y z
N MET A 1 19.19 33.29 -43.84
CA MET A 1 19.89 32.01 -43.67
C MET A 1 20.34 31.95 -42.21
N TYR A 2 19.95 30.90 -41.46
CA TYR A 2 19.98 30.76 -39.97
C TYR A 2 18.97 31.68 -39.25
N PHE A 3 17.96 31.24 -38.48
CA PHE A 3 17.91 30.18 -37.48
C PHE A 3 16.56 29.44 -37.53
N VAL A 4 16.54 28.28 -38.18
CA VAL A 4 15.58 27.20 -37.91
C VAL A 4 16.30 26.28 -36.93
N LEU A 5 16.19 26.51 -35.62
CA LEU A 5 16.72 25.60 -34.59
C LEU A 5 16.38 26.10 -33.17
N PHE A 6 15.12 25.97 -32.76
CA PHE A 6 14.76 25.79 -31.34
C PHE A 6 13.51 24.89 -31.22
N CYS A 7 13.46 23.83 -32.04
CA CYS A 7 12.68 22.63 -31.75
C CYS A 7 13.63 21.62 -31.10
N ALA A 8 13.96 21.81 -29.83
CA ALA A 8 14.73 20.82 -29.08
C ALA A 8 14.41 20.89 -27.58
N LEU A 9 13.63 19.90 -27.15
CA LEU A 9 13.87 19.14 -25.92
C LEU A 9 13.85 19.92 -24.61
N SER A 10 12.64 20.17 -24.12
CA SER A 10 12.26 19.69 -22.79
C SER A 10 10.75 19.73 -22.65
N ALA A 11 10.07 18.92 -23.48
CA ALA A 11 8.87 18.27 -22.97
C ALA A 11 9.33 17.38 -21.81
N LEU A 12 9.40 17.96 -20.61
CA LEU A 12 9.27 17.23 -19.36
C LEU A 12 7.90 16.56 -19.44
N THR A 13 7.86 15.42 -20.12
CA THR A 13 6.77 14.49 -20.00
C THR A 13 6.88 13.99 -18.56
N LEU A 14 6.17 14.66 -17.65
CA LEU A 14 5.63 14.01 -16.47
C LEU A 14 4.70 12.92 -16.98
N SER A 15 5.29 11.83 -17.44
CA SER A 15 4.61 10.57 -17.62
C SER A 15 4.33 10.08 -16.21
N SER A 16 3.21 10.52 -15.64
CA SER A 16 2.61 9.81 -14.51
C SER A 16 2.36 8.39 -15.01
N ALA A 17 3.30 7.49 -14.72
CA ALA A 17 3.18 6.09 -15.09
C ALA A 17 1.84 5.60 -14.53
N LYS A 18 0.91 5.26 -15.42
CA LYS A 18 -0.41 4.80 -15.02
C LYS A 18 -0.23 3.52 -14.23
N GLN A 19 -0.66 3.52 -12.96
CA GLN A 19 -0.60 2.33 -12.11
C GLN A 19 -1.43 1.21 -12.77
N THR A 20 -0.88 0.01 -12.80
CA THR A 20 -1.58 -1.18 -13.29
C THR A 20 -2.27 -1.89 -12.14
N TYR A 21 -3.30 -2.67 -12.44
CA TYR A 21 -4.00 -3.47 -11.43
C TYR A 21 -3.67 -4.95 -11.60
N ILE A 22 -3.47 -5.64 -10.48
CA ILE A 22 -3.45 -7.10 -10.42
C ILE A 22 -4.43 -7.58 -9.35
N ASP A 23 -4.93 -8.79 -9.49
CA ASP A 23 -5.83 -9.36 -8.50
C ASP A 23 -5.06 -9.65 -7.21
N LEU A 24 -5.62 -9.22 -6.08
CA LEU A 24 -5.16 -9.65 -4.76
C LEU A 24 -5.42 -11.17 -4.67
N PRO A 25 -4.43 -11.98 -4.31
CA PRO A 25 -4.63 -13.42 -4.30
C PRO A 25 -5.72 -13.86 -3.30
N SER A 26 -6.53 -14.84 -3.70
CA SER A 26 -7.77 -15.22 -2.97
C SER A 26 -7.51 -15.77 -1.57
N ASP A 27 -6.40 -16.48 -1.36
CA ASP A 27 -5.92 -16.91 -0.04
C ASP A 27 -5.64 -15.72 0.88
N VAL A 28 -5.08 -14.64 0.34
CA VAL A 28 -4.84 -13.42 1.11
C VAL A 28 -6.14 -12.67 1.39
N VAL A 29 -7.07 -12.62 0.43
CA VAL A 29 -8.41 -12.07 0.65
C VAL A 29 -9.09 -12.80 1.82
N GLY A 30 -9.09 -14.14 1.79
CA GLY A 30 -9.66 -14.96 2.86
C GLY A 30 -9.00 -14.69 4.21
N LEU A 31 -7.66 -14.61 4.25
CA LEU A 31 -6.93 -14.30 5.47
C LEU A 31 -7.25 -12.91 6.03
N LEU A 32 -7.32 -11.88 5.18
CA LEU A 32 -7.69 -10.53 5.60
C LEU A 32 -9.13 -10.48 6.13
N THR A 33 -10.07 -11.17 5.48
CA THR A 33 -11.44 -11.28 5.95
C THR A 33 -11.51 -11.95 7.31
N GLU A 34 -10.83 -13.08 7.51
CA GLU A 34 -10.78 -13.79 8.79
C GLU A 34 -10.22 -12.90 9.91
N LYS A 35 -9.07 -12.26 9.69
CA LYS A 35 -8.41 -11.43 10.72
C LYS A 35 -9.14 -10.11 10.98
N SER A 36 -9.92 -9.60 10.02
CA SER A 36 -10.68 -8.37 10.20
C SER A 36 -11.71 -8.45 11.34
N VAL A 37 -12.30 -9.62 11.59
CA VAL A 37 -13.33 -9.78 12.63
C VAL A 37 -12.76 -9.48 14.02
N GLY A 38 -11.58 -10.05 14.32
CA GLY A 38 -10.88 -9.78 15.58
C GLY A 38 -10.47 -8.31 15.69
N CYS A 39 -9.97 -7.71 14.60
CA CYS A 39 -9.55 -6.31 14.60
C CYS A 39 -10.73 -5.33 14.72
N ILE A 40 -11.90 -5.64 14.16
CA ILE A 40 -13.13 -4.87 14.38
C ILE A 40 -13.51 -4.92 15.86
N ALA A 41 -13.52 -6.10 16.47
CA ALA A 41 -13.83 -6.27 17.89
C ALA A 41 -12.85 -5.52 18.81
N GLU A 42 -11.54 -5.55 18.51
CA GLU A 42 -10.52 -4.86 19.30
C GLU A 42 -10.61 -3.34 19.19
N THR A 43 -10.92 -2.83 18.00
CA THR A 43 -10.78 -1.39 17.70
C THR A 43 -12.10 -0.63 17.75
N GLY A 44 -13.23 -1.33 17.68
CA GLY A 44 -14.56 -0.73 17.55
C GLY A 44 -14.80 -0.10 16.17
N ALA A 45 -14.07 -0.54 15.14
CA ALA A 45 -14.26 -0.07 13.78
C ALA A 45 -15.62 -0.50 13.20
N ASP A 46 -16.13 0.27 12.24
CA ASP A 46 -17.33 -0.09 11.49
C ASP A 46 -17.13 -1.40 10.72
N ILE A 47 -18.18 -2.22 10.61
CA ILE A 47 -18.10 -3.54 9.95
C ILE A 47 -17.71 -3.45 8.47
N ASN A 48 -17.96 -2.32 7.80
CA ASN A 48 -17.60 -2.12 6.40
C ASN A 48 -16.18 -1.57 6.22
N ILE A 49 -15.38 -1.43 7.29
CA ILE A 49 -14.03 -0.90 7.20
C ILE A 49 -13.12 -1.74 6.29
N LEU A 50 -13.31 -3.05 6.25
CA LEU A 50 -12.53 -3.93 5.38
C LEU A 50 -12.78 -3.62 3.89
N GLN A 51 -14.02 -3.29 3.53
CA GLN A 51 -14.35 -2.89 2.15
C GLN A 51 -13.60 -1.62 1.76
N ARG A 52 -13.47 -0.64 2.67
CA ARG A 52 -12.69 0.57 2.43
C ARG A 52 -11.20 0.26 2.25
N VAL A 53 -10.64 -0.66 3.05
CA VAL A 53 -9.27 -1.15 2.87
C VAL A 53 -9.07 -1.79 1.50
N PHE A 54 -10.00 -2.63 1.03
CA PHE A 54 -9.94 -3.22 -0.32
C PHE A 54 -10.06 -2.21 -1.45
N GLN A 55 -10.61 -1.03 -1.17
CA GLN A 55 -10.72 0.10 -2.11
C GLN A 55 -9.58 1.12 -1.95
N TRP A 56 -8.56 0.82 -1.15
CA TRP A 56 -7.44 1.72 -0.85
C TRP A 56 -7.84 3.03 -0.16
N GLN A 57 -8.98 3.03 0.52
CA GLN A 57 -9.49 4.15 1.28
C GLN A 57 -9.05 4.00 2.74
N PHE A 58 -7.93 4.64 3.08
CA PHE A 58 -7.39 4.62 4.44
C PHE A 58 -7.68 5.93 5.15
N ASP A 59 -8.74 5.93 5.95
CA ASP A 59 -9.13 7.09 6.73
C ASP A 59 -8.04 7.47 7.77
N ASN A 60 -7.88 8.77 8.01
CA ASN A 60 -6.85 9.32 8.90
C ASN A 60 -7.32 9.39 10.37
N ASP A 61 -8.54 8.93 10.66
CA ASP A 61 -9.07 8.89 12.03
C ASP A 61 -8.38 7.80 12.87
N LYS A 62 -8.49 7.95 14.19
CA LYS A 62 -7.80 7.07 15.16
C LYS A 62 -8.27 5.63 15.06
N THR A 63 -9.55 5.39 14.80
CA THR A 63 -10.13 4.04 14.76
C THR A 63 -9.69 3.32 13.51
N SER A 64 -9.74 3.98 12.35
CA SER A 64 -9.35 3.37 11.08
C SER A 64 -7.85 3.04 11.01
N LYS A 65 -7.02 3.91 11.58
CA LYS A 65 -5.59 3.61 11.75
C LYS A 65 -5.36 2.40 12.63
N LYS A 66 -6.06 2.31 13.77
CA LYS A 66 -5.91 1.17 14.69
C LYS A 66 -6.34 -0.14 14.02
N PHE A 67 -7.45 -0.11 13.29
CA PHE A 67 -7.91 -1.27 12.53
C PHE A 67 -6.87 -1.70 11.50
N SER A 68 -6.35 -0.78 10.69
CA SER A 68 -5.34 -1.08 9.67
C SER A 68 -4.05 -1.62 10.30
N PHE A 69 -3.64 -1.07 11.45
CA PHE A 69 -2.49 -1.56 12.20
C PHE A 69 -2.70 -3.00 12.67
N CYS A 70 -3.83 -3.28 13.33
CA CYS A 70 -4.18 -4.62 13.79
C CYS A 70 -4.21 -5.61 12.63
N LEU A 71 -4.90 -5.25 11.54
CA LEU A 71 -5.08 -6.13 10.40
C LEU A 71 -3.73 -6.47 9.76
N PHE A 72 -2.94 -5.46 9.41
CA PHE A 72 -1.67 -5.66 8.70
C PHE A 72 -0.62 -6.33 9.58
N LYS A 73 -0.63 -6.08 10.89
CA LYS A 73 0.24 -6.80 11.83
C LYS A 73 -0.16 -8.27 11.92
N ASN A 74 -1.46 -8.57 12.07
CA ASN A 74 -1.94 -9.94 12.23
C ASN A 74 -1.76 -10.80 10.97
N VAL A 75 -1.64 -10.20 9.79
CA VAL A 75 -1.29 -10.89 8.55
C VAL A 75 0.19 -10.82 8.18
N GLY A 76 1.04 -10.25 9.07
CA GLY A 76 2.49 -10.23 8.90
C GLY A 76 3.02 -9.25 7.85
N LEU A 77 2.23 -8.25 7.44
CA LEU A 77 2.66 -7.23 6.47
C LEU A 77 3.42 -6.07 7.13
N ILE A 78 3.25 -5.89 8.45
CA ILE A 78 4.01 -4.92 9.23
C ILE A 78 4.53 -5.53 10.53
N ASP A 79 5.58 -4.92 11.10
CA ASP A 79 6.08 -5.22 12.43
C ASP A 79 5.41 -4.37 13.53
N ASP A 80 5.80 -4.59 14.79
CA ASP A 80 5.33 -3.83 15.96
C ASP A 80 5.67 -2.33 15.92
N THR A 81 6.65 -1.95 15.11
CA THR A 81 7.04 -0.54 14.91
C THR A 81 6.23 0.14 13.81
N GLY A 82 5.37 -0.61 13.11
CA GLY A 82 4.56 -0.13 12.00
C GLY A 82 5.33 -0.02 10.68
N LYS A 83 6.49 -0.69 10.55
CA LYS A 83 7.22 -0.80 9.29
C LYS A 83 6.72 -1.97 8.48
N PHE A 84 6.70 -1.83 7.16
CA PHE A 84 6.41 -2.92 6.25
C PHE A 84 7.46 -4.02 6.29
N ASP A 85 7.00 -5.26 6.28
CA ASP A 85 7.81 -6.40 5.89
C ASP A 85 7.81 -6.50 4.36
N GLU A 86 8.89 -5.99 3.74
CA GLU A 86 9.08 -5.96 2.29
C GLU A 86 8.98 -7.37 1.68
N SER A 87 9.56 -8.36 2.35
CA SER A 87 9.55 -9.75 1.88
C SER A 87 8.13 -10.29 1.87
N GLN A 88 7.36 -10.03 2.93
CA GLN A 88 5.98 -10.51 3.05
C GLN A 88 5.02 -9.80 2.09
N ILE A 89 5.22 -8.50 1.85
CA ILE A 89 4.47 -7.77 0.81
C ILE A 89 4.67 -8.44 -0.55
N ILE A 90 5.90 -8.79 -0.91
CA ILE A 90 6.18 -9.40 -2.21
C ILE A 90 5.70 -10.85 -2.28
N SER A 91 5.99 -11.66 -1.26
CA SER A 91 5.65 -13.09 -1.25
C SER A 91 4.14 -13.35 -1.12
N SER A 92 3.41 -12.47 -0.44
CA SER A 92 1.99 -12.64 -0.17
C SER A 92 1.14 -11.88 -1.17
N LEU A 93 1.31 -10.56 -1.26
CA LEU A 93 0.43 -9.66 -2.01
C LEU A 93 0.78 -9.60 -3.50
N TYR A 94 2.06 -9.46 -3.80
CA TYR A 94 2.55 -9.17 -5.16
C TYR A 94 3.24 -10.35 -5.83
N ARG A 95 2.97 -11.58 -5.38
CA ARG A 95 3.61 -12.80 -5.91
C ARG A 95 3.33 -13.06 -7.39
N ASN A 96 2.24 -12.51 -7.91
CA ASN A 96 1.87 -12.60 -9.34
C ASN A 96 2.29 -11.36 -10.15
N SER A 97 2.92 -10.37 -9.52
CA SER A 97 3.43 -9.17 -10.20
C SER A 97 4.70 -9.47 -10.98
N ASN A 98 4.87 -8.86 -12.15
CA ASN A 98 6.15 -8.80 -12.86
C ASN A 98 7.03 -7.61 -12.40
N LYS A 99 6.54 -6.76 -11.48
CA LYS A 99 7.24 -5.58 -10.96
C LYS A 99 7.72 -5.72 -9.51
N LYS A 100 7.98 -6.95 -9.05
CA LYS A 100 8.31 -7.25 -7.64
C LYS A 100 9.48 -6.43 -7.11
N GLU A 101 10.54 -6.28 -7.89
CA GLU A 101 11.73 -5.51 -7.49
C GLU A 101 11.42 -4.02 -7.28
N GLU A 102 10.65 -3.42 -8.20
CA GLU A 102 10.23 -2.02 -8.09
C GLU A 102 9.32 -1.81 -6.86
N ILE A 103 8.39 -2.73 -6.63
CA ILE A 103 7.50 -2.70 -5.47
C ILE A 103 8.28 -2.85 -4.15
N ALA A 104 9.26 -3.75 -4.10
CA ALA A 104 10.11 -3.96 -2.92
C ALA A 104 10.93 -2.70 -2.61
N LYS A 105 11.50 -2.08 -3.63
CA LYS A 105 12.24 -0.81 -3.50
C LYS A 105 11.36 0.29 -2.90
N ILE A 106 10.11 0.42 -3.37
CA ILE A 106 9.17 1.42 -2.86
C ILE A 106 8.77 1.14 -1.41
N ALA A 107 8.50 -0.13 -1.05
CA ALA A 107 8.23 -0.50 0.33
C ALA A 107 9.39 -0.11 1.26
N LYS A 108 10.63 -0.35 0.83
CA LYS A 108 11.85 0.06 1.55
C LYS A 108 11.98 1.57 1.71
N GLU A 109 11.78 2.31 0.62
CA GLU A 109 11.83 3.77 0.64
C GLU A 109 10.77 4.35 1.58
N CYS A 110 9.56 3.80 1.58
CA CYS A 110 8.49 4.24 2.47
C CYS A 110 8.73 3.91 3.95
N ASN A 111 9.51 2.86 4.25
CA ASN A 111 9.94 2.52 5.60
C ASN A 111 11.04 3.45 6.16
N SER A 112 11.74 4.20 5.32
CA SER A 112 12.90 5.00 5.71
C SER A 112 12.57 6.25 6.54
N LYS A 113 11.29 6.63 6.62
CA LYS A 113 10.84 7.80 7.38
C LYS A 113 10.98 7.57 8.90
N ASP A 114 11.63 8.49 9.59
CA ASP A 114 11.78 8.43 11.05
C ASP A 114 10.52 8.97 11.77
N ILE A 115 9.48 8.13 11.80
CA ILE A 115 8.24 8.40 12.55
C ILE A 115 8.25 7.58 13.84
N LYS A 116 8.13 8.24 14.98
CA LYS A 116 8.24 7.62 16.32
C LYS A 116 7.02 6.80 16.73
N LYS A 117 5.81 7.24 16.36
CA LYS A 117 4.56 6.57 16.76
C LYS A 117 4.23 5.46 15.76
N PRO A 118 4.19 4.18 16.15
CA PRO A 118 3.97 3.06 15.22
C PRO A 118 2.71 3.22 14.36
N LEU A 119 1.63 3.68 14.97
CA LEU A 119 0.35 3.91 14.29
C LEU A 119 0.45 4.97 13.18
N ASN A 120 1.19 6.05 13.42
CA ASN A 120 1.41 7.09 12.41
C ASN A 120 2.41 6.61 11.36
N LYS A 121 3.45 5.88 11.78
CA LYS A 121 4.46 5.31 10.89
C LYS A 121 3.83 4.40 9.84
N MET A 122 2.99 3.48 10.29
CA MET A 122 2.22 2.58 9.43
C MET A 122 1.31 3.37 8.48
N HIS A 123 0.53 4.33 8.99
CA HIS A 123 -0.39 5.10 8.16
C HIS A 123 0.31 5.92 7.07
N GLU A 124 1.40 6.61 7.41
CA GLU A 124 2.22 7.33 6.43
C GLU A 124 2.96 6.39 5.48
N GLY A 125 3.35 5.20 5.95
CA GLY A 125 3.92 4.13 5.15
C GLY A 125 2.94 3.68 4.06
N ILE A 126 1.70 3.36 4.43
CA ILE A 126 0.61 3.01 3.49
C ILE A 126 0.42 4.10 2.45
N GLN A 127 0.25 5.36 2.90
CA GLN A 127 0.05 6.48 1.98
C GLN A 127 1.23 6.64 1.01
N CYS A 128 2.46 6.49 1.50
CA CYS A 128 3.64 6.51 0.67
C CYS A 128 3.65 5.35 -0.34
N PHE A 129 3.35 4.13 0.10
CA PHE A 129 3.43 2.94 -0.73
C PHE A 129 2.40 2.97 -1.87
N PHE A 130 1.12 3.22 -1.56
CA PHE A 130 0.06 3.22 -2.58
C PHE A 130 0.13 4.41 -3.53
N LYS A 131 0.73 5.53 -3.10
CA LYS A 131 1.00 6.68 -3.97
C LYS A 131 2.08 6.38 -5.01
N ASN A 132 3.09 5.58 -4.66
CA ASN A 132 4.28 5.41 -5.49
C ASN A 132 4.34 4.04 -6.20
N THR A 133 3.65 3.02 -5.68
CA THR A 133 3.69 1.67 -6.26
C THR A 133 3.19 1.69 -7.70
N PRO A 134 3.88 1.02 -8.64
CA PRO A 134 3.42 0.93 -10.02
C PRO A 134 2.23 -0.02 -10.18
N VAL A 135 1.92 -0.82 -9.15
CA VAL A 135 0.87 -1.85 -9.17
C VAL A 135 -0.05 -1.71 -7.96
N LEU A 136 -1.34 -1.48 -8.22
CA LEU A 136 -2.41 -1.56 -7.23
C LEU A 136 -3.00 -2.96 -7.24
N LEU A 137 -3.48 -3.43 -6.07
CA LEU A 137 -4.21 -4.68 -6.01
C LEU A 137 -5.72 -4.39 -6.16
N GLN A 138 -6.48 -5.36 -6.63
CA GLN A 138 -7.93 -5.27 -6.64
C GLN A 138 -8.51 -6.57 -6.12
N VAL A 139 -9.60 -6.47 -5.35
CA VAL A 139 -10.38 -7.66 -4.98
C VAL A 139 -11.41 -7.88 -6.06
N LYS A 140 -11.35 -9.03 -6.71
CA LYS A 140 -12.40 -9.49 -7.61
C LYS A 140 -13.51 -10.08 -6.75
N LEU A 141 -14.54 -9.26 -6.50
CA LEU A 141 -15.77 -9.68 -5.82
C LEU A 141 -16.60 -10.60 -6.74
#